data_AF-A0AB34YKW9-F1
#
_entry.id   AF-A0AB34YKW9-F1
#
_cell.length_a   1.000
_cell.length_b   1.000
_cell.length_c   1.000
_cell.angle_alpha   90.00
_cell.angle_beta   90.00
_cell.angle_gamma   90.00
#
_symmetry.space_group_name_H-M   'P 1'
#
loop_
_entity.id
_entity.type
_entity.pdbx_description
1 polymer ?
#
loop_
_entity_poly.entity_id
_entity_poly.type
_entity_poly.pdbx_seq_one_letter_code
_entity_poly.pdbx_strand_id
1 'polypeptide(L)'
;MTQRQLSALRAMERSRGCKGDDGRGGFFNPCRDLAQRIAEIQRQLSSSSLSSRSCAEQPAASQTTKVKLDRPKASSVATNNKPWVPNGIKGALTYCVRLSDGYLFPAPHSQFQKSDNVTEAMAQCRFICQGENVDLYILSDPNGETADMVSVSSGRPYIELPTAYNYQGGSDFRKCDWAGYVGKISELRASNRGSRAFKNVVVPMPDTRPARNEDASVSTTSFAPLTDRNVRVVGPAFIFDEGEGHTKLPIH
;
A
#
# COMPACT_ATOMS: atom_id res chain seq x y z
N MET A 1 45.95 -10.86 -2.96
CA MET A 1 44.92 -9.94 -3.55
C MET A 1 44.45 -8.85 -2.59
N THR A 2 44.51 -9.05 -1.26
CA THR A 2 44.01 -8.12 -0.23
C THR A 2 44.74 -6.78 -0.15
N GLN A 3 46.04 -6.72 -0.48
CA GLN A 3 46.81 -5.47 -0.44
C GLN A 3 46.41 -4.46 -1.53
N ARG A 4 45.99 -4.95 -2.71
CA ARG A 4 45.45 -4.10 -3.80
C ARG A 4 44.07 -3.54 -3.44
N GLN A 5 43.27 -4.30 -2.69
CA GLN A 5 41.99 -3.85 -2.17
C GLN A 5 42.16 -2.76 -1.10
N LEU A 6 43.16 -2.89 -0.24
CA LEU A 6 43.49 -1.88 0.77
C LEU A 6 43.88 -0.53 0.14
N SER A 7 44.66 -0.54 -0.95
CA SER A 7 45.00 0.69 -1.68
C SER A 7 43.78 1.37 -2.33
N ALA A 8 42.81 0.58 -2.81
CA ALA A 8 41.58 1.12 -3.40
C ALA A 8 40.67 1.76 -2.34
N LEU A 9 40.54 1.15 -1.16
CA LEU A 9 39.75 1.70 -0.05
C LEU A 9 40.34 3.01 0.48
N ARG A 10 41.67 3.09 0.66
CA ARG A 10 42.36 4.33 1.06
C ARG A 10 42.30 5.43 0.00
N ALA A 11 42.11 5.09 -1.28
CA ALA A 11 41.85 6.07 -2.33
C ALA A 11 40.41 6.64 -2.22
N MET A 12 39.44 5.80 -1.86
CA MET A 12 38.05 6.23 -1.63
C MET A 12 37.89 7.09 -0.38
N GLU A 13 38.67 6.86 0.69
CA GLU A 13 38.69 7.75 1.86
C GLU A 13 39.14 9.17 1.49
N ARG A 14 40.20 9.29 0.68
CA ARG A 14 40.71 10.59 0.21
C ARG A 14 39.74 11.31 -0.71
N SER A 15 39.08 10.60 -1.63
CA SER A 15 38.12 11.22 -2.54
C SER A 15 36.83 11.67 -1.86
N ARG A 16 36.43 11.00 -0.78
CA ARG A 16 35.22 11.34 0.00
C ARG A 16 35.49 12.26 1.19
N GLY A 17 36.75 12.65 1.42
CA GLY A 17 37.13 13.51 2.53
C GLY A 17 36.88 12.89 3.91
N CYS A 18 36.80 11.56 3.99
CA CYS A 18 36.63 10.86 5.26
C CYS A 18 37.95 10.95 6.04
N LYS A 19 38.00 11.85 7.02
CA LYS A 19 39.14 12.00 7.93
C LYS A 19 38.83 11.21 9.20
N GLY A 20 39.84 10.48 9.69
CA GLY A 20 39.69 9.48 10.75
C GLY A 20 38.84 9.99 11.92
N ASP A 21 37.76 9.25 12.19
CA ASP A 21 36.79 9.45 13.27
C ASP A 21 35.89 10.69 13.22
N ASP A 22 35.82 11.41 12.09
CA ASP A 22 34.84 12.48 11.93
C ASP A 22 33.44 11.90 11.62
N GLY A 23 32.82 11.34 12.66
CA GLY A 23 31.48 10.76 12.70
C GLY A 23 30.35 11.79 12.56
N ARG A 24 30.35 12.58 11.48
CA ARG A 24 29.26 13.50 11.16
C ARG A 24 28.24 12.81 10.25
N GLY A 25 27.32 12.04 10.85
CA GLY A 25 26.15 11.50 10.16
C GLY A 25 25.32 10.57 11.04
N GLY A 26 24.06 10.34 10.70
CA GLY A 26 23.18 9.42 11.41
C GLY A 26 23.49 7.94 11.14
N PHE A 27 22.48 7.09 11.31
CA PHE A 27 22.55 5.62 11.18
C PHE A 27 23.20 5.11 9.87
N PHE A 28 23.24 5.92 8.80
CA PHE A 28 23.96 5.61 7.55
C PHE A 28 25.19 6.51 7.38
N ASN A 29 26.32 6.11 7.97
CA ASN A 29 27.61 6.81 7.83
C ASN A 29 28.53 6.10 6.83
N PRO A 30 28.69 6.64 5.61
CA PRO A 30 29.52 5.99 4.58
C PRO A 30 31.01 5.95 4.97
N CYS A 31 31.49 6.92 5.75
CA CYS A 31 32.87 6.93 6.24
C CYS A 31 33.11 5.84 7.32
N ARG A 32 32.10 5.51 8.13
CA ARG A 32 32.20 4.46 9.16
C ARG A 32 32.25 3.06 8.54
N ASP A 33 31.44 2.80 7.52
CA ASP A 33 31.46 1.52 6.78
C ASP A 33 32.83 1.30 6.08
N LEU A 34 33.38 2.35 5.47
CA LEU A 34 34.71 2.30 4.86
C LEU A 34 35.82 2.00 5.88
N ALA A 35 35.80 2.67 7.04
CA ALA A 35 36.76 2.42 8.12
C ALA A 35 36.68 0.98 8.65
N GLN A 36 35.47 0.44 8.79
CA GLN A 36 35.27 -0.96 9.22
C GLN A 36 35.86 -1.96 8.21
N ARG A 37 35.61 -1.76 6.91
CA ARG A 37 36.17 -2.62 5.85
C ARG A 37 37.70 -2.57 5.78
N ILE A 38 38.29 -1.42 6.04
CA ILE A 38 39.75 -1.26 6.10
C ILE A 38 40.32 -2.02 7.29
N ALA A 39 39.71 -1.89 8.48
CA ALA A 39 40.13 -2.60 9.68
C ALA A 39 40.00 -4.13 9.53
N GLU A 40 38.95 -4.61 8.88
CA GLU A 40 38.72 -6.02 8.54
C GLU A 40 39.86 -6.59 7.68
N ILE A 41 40.19 -5.91 6.58
CA ILE A 41 41.25 -6.33 5.66
C ILE A 41 42.62 -6.23 6.32
N GLN A 42 42.83 -5.23 7.16
CA GLN A 42 44.05 -5.10 7.94
C GLN A 42 44.21 -6.26 8.94
N ARG A 43 43.14 -6.70 9.62
CA ARG A 43 43.17 -7.92 10.46
C ARG A 43 43.46 -9.18 9.66
N GLN A 44 42.90 -9.32 8.46
CA GLN A 44 43.17 -10.46 7.58
C GLN A 44 44.62 -10.47 7.07
N LEU A 45 45.20 -9.29 6.82
CA LEU A 45 46.62 -9.16 6.48
C LEU A 45 47.49 -9.56 7.69
N SER A 46 47.14 -9.14 8.91
CA SER A 46 47.84 -9.51 10.14
C SER A 46 47.76 -11.02 10.43
N SER A 47 46.60 -11.66 10.27
CA SER A 47 46.45 -13.11 10.47
C SER A 47 47.18 -13.93 9.42
N SER A 48 47.30 -13.40 8.20
CA SER A 48 48.07 -14.02 7.12
C SER A 48 49.59 -13.88 7.34
N SER A 49 50.04 -12.78 7.97
CA SER A 49 51.45 -12.61 8.38
C SER A 49 51.81 -13.36 9.67
N LEU A 50 50.82 -13.77 10.46
CA LEU A 50 50.99 -14.55 11.70
C LEU A 50 50.79 -16.06 11.49
N SER A 51 50.53 -16.52 10.27
CA SER A 51 50.45 -17.95 9.92
C SER A 51 51.82 -18.66 9.92
N SER A 52 52.85 -18.02 10.47
CA SER A 52 54.12 -18.65 10.81
C SER A 52 54.58 -18.24 12.22
N ARG A 53 53.78 -18.57 13.24
CA ARG A 53 54.25 -18.97 14.58
C ARG A 53 53.11 -19.47 15.48
N SER A 54 53.20 -20.77 15.79
CA SER A 54 52.77 -21.47 17.01
C SER A 54 51.29 -21.46 17.44
N CYS A 55 50.76 -22.69 17.53
CA CYS A 55 49.61 -23.07 18.35
C CYS A 55 49.79 -22.58 19.80
N ALA A 56 48.76 -21.95 20.35
CA ALA A 56 48.57 -21.83 21.79
C ALA A 56 47.08 -22.01 22.11
N GLU A 57 46.84 -23.01 22.95
CA GLU A 57 45.61 -23.45 23.60
C GLU A 57 44.61 -22.34 23.92
N GLN A 58 43.32 -22.57 23.61
CA GLN A 58 42.21 -21.82 24.21
C GLN A 58 41.65 -22.63 25.39
N PRO A 59 41.52 -22.05 26.60
CA PRO A 59 40.67 -22.65 27.61
C PRO A 59 39.19 -22.37 27.29
N ALA A 60 38.41 -23.45 27.20
CA ALA A 60 36.96 -23.41 27.14
C ALA A 60 36.38 -22.94 28.49
N ALA A 61 35.70 -21.80 28.50
CA ALA A 61 34.88 -21.36 29.63
C ALA A 61 33.40 -21.49 29.24
N SER A 62 32.73 -22.49 29.81
CA SER A 62 31.30 -22.70 29.72
C SER A 62 30.55 -21.56 30.44
N GLN A 63 29.79 -20.75 29.68
CA GLN A 63 28.85 -19.80 30.26
C GLN A 63 27.46 -20.46 30.32
N THR A 64 27.02 -20.80 31.54
CA THR A 64 25.65 -21.19 31.82
C THR A 64 24.77 -19.93 31.83
N THR A 65 24.01 -19.71 30.76
CA THR A 65 22.96 -18.68 30.74
C THR A 65 21.66 -19.28 31.27
N LYS A 66 21.21 -18.80 32.43
CA LYS A 66 19.89 -19.13 32.99
C LYS A 66 18.84 -18.35 32.18
N VAL A 67 18.03 -19.07 31.38
CA VAL A 67 16.85 -18.51 30.73
C VAL A 67 15.74 -18.38 31.78
N LYS A 68 15.41 -17.14 32.14
CA LYS A 68 14.22 -16.83 32.95
C LYS A 68 13.08 -16.54 31.98
N LEU A 69 12.09 -17.43 31.96
CA LEU A 69 10.85 -17.26 31.19
C LEU A 69 9.98 -16.21 31.91
N ASP A 70 10.08 -14.95 31.50
CA ASP A 70 9.16 -13.91 31.95
C ASP A 70 7.86 -14.01 31.13
N ARG A 71 6.79 -14.43 31.80
CA ARG A 71 5.42 -14.43 31.30
C ARG A 71 4.96 -12.98 31.15
N PRO A 72 4.55 -12.50 29.95
CA PRO A 72 4.04 -11.16 29.84
C PRO A 72 2.74 -11.03 30.64
N LYS A 73 2.76 -10.09 31.57
CA LYS A 73 1.64 -9.71 32.41
C LYS A 73 0.63 -8.97 31.54
N ALA A 74 -0.57 -9.53 31.41
CA ALA A 74 -1.70 -8.86 30.78
C ALA A 74 -1.92 -7.50 31.46
N SER A 75 -1.65 -6.42 30.73
CA SER A 75 -1.90 -5.07 31.19
C SER A 75 -3.40 -4.84 31.13
N SER A 76 -4.03 -4.60 32.27
CA SER A 76 -5.43 -4.21 32.39
C SER A 76 -5.67 -2.92 31.60
N VAL A 77 -6.51 -3.00 30.57
CA VAL A 77 -6.91 -1.86 29.73
C VAL A 77 -7.78 -0.92 30.56
N ALA A 78 -7.25 0.26 30.86
CA ALA A 78 -8.02 1.38 31.39
C ALA A 78 -8.85 1.99 30.25
N THR A 79 -10.15 2.15 30.48
CA THR A 79 -11.10 2.78 29.55
C THR A 79 -10.74 4.26 29.36
N ASN A 80 -9.99 4.56 28.31
CA ASN A 80 -9.70 5.93 27.89
C ASN A 80 -10.32 6.13 26.50
N ASN A 81 -11.32 7.00 26.40
CA ASN A 81 -12.05 7.31 25.16
C ASN A 81 -11.22 8.10 24.13
N LYS A 82 -9.89 8.00 24.18
CA LYS A 82 -9.01 8.55 23.14
C LYS A 82 -8.73 7.46 22.10
N PRO A 83 -8.72 7.79 20.79
CA PRO A 83 -8.32 6.85 19.77
C PRO A 83 -6.93 6.28 20.11
N TRP A 84 -6.84 4.97 20.32
CA TRP A 84 -5.56 4.33 20.61
C TRP A 84 -4.84 4.11 19.28
N VAL A 85 -3.77 4.86 19.07
CA VAL A 85 -2.85 4.64 17.96
C VAL A 85 -1.48 4.34 18.56
N PRO A 86 -0.93 3.13 18.37
CA PRO A 86 0.43 2.84 18.82
C PRO A 86 1.42 3.61 17.95
N ASN A 87 2.10 4.59 18.56
CA ASN A 87 3.16 5.34 17.89
C ASN A 87 4.42 4.47 17.76
N GLY A 88 4.91 4.27 16.53
CA GLY A 88 6.29 3.81 16.30
C GLY A 88 6.52 2.31 16.19
N ILE A 89 5.47 1.49 16.03
CA ILE A 89 5.66 0.05 15.79
C ILE A 89 6.00 -0.18 14.32
N LYS A 90 7.26 -0.53 14.07
CA LYS A 90 7.75 -0.87 12.72
C LYS A 90 7.02 -2.12 12.23
N GLY A 91 6.17 -1.96 11.23
CA GLY A 91 5.46 -3.08 10.60
C GLY A 91 4.07 -3.35 11.17
N ALA A 92 3.48 -2.45 11.95
CA ALA A 92 2.08 -2.59 12.32
C ALA A 92 1.19 -2.64 11.06
N LEU A 93 0.27 -3.60 11.03
CA LEU A 93 -0.68 -3.79 9.95
C LEU A 93 -2.04 -3.24 10.36
N THR A 94 -2.77 -2.77 9.36
CA THR A 94 -4.10 -2.16 9.56
C THR A 94 -5.15 -2.97 8.85
N TYR A 95 -6.26 -3.19 9.54
CA TYR A 95 -7.40 -3.93 9.04
C TYR A 95 -8.65 -3.07 9.15
N CYS A 96 -9.45 -3.07 8.08
CA CYS A 96 -10.82 -2.60 8.12
C CYS A 96 -11.68 -3.75 8.62
N VAL A 97 -12.51 -3.50 9.62
CA VAL A 97 -13.45 -4.48 10.17
C VAL A 97 -14.86 -3.92 10.11
N ARG A 98 -15.79 -4.69 9.55
CA ARG A 98 -17.22 -4.38 9.58
C ARG A 98 -17.82 -4.89 10.89
N LEU A 99 -18.46 -4.00 11.65
CA LEU A 99 -18.99 -4.31 12.98
C LEU A 99 -20.24 -5.21 12.92
N SER A 100 -20.96 -5.22 11.81
CA SER A 100 -22.21 -5.99 11.65
C SER A 100 -22.00 -7.50 11.62
N ASP A 101 -20.94 -7.98 11.00
CA ASP A 101 -20.67 -9.42 10.77
C ASP A 101 -19.21 -9.82 11.06
N GLY A 102 -18.42 -8.87 11.56
CA GLY A 102 -17.00 -9.04 11.84
C GLY A 102 -16.14 -9.21 10.59
N TYR A 103 -16.60 -8.90 9.38
CA TYR A 103 -15.78 -9.07 8.18
C TYR A 103 -14.51 -8.22 8.25
N LEU A 104 -13.34 -8.86 8.13
CA LEU A 104 -12.03 -8.21 8.19
C LEU A 104 -11.31 -8.27 6.84
N PHE A 105 -10.66 -7.17 6.45
CA PHE A 105 -9.77 -7.12 5.30
C PHE A 105 -8.64 -6.11 5.52
N PRO A 106 -7.47 -6.27 4.87
CA PRO A 106 -6.38 -5.31 4.98
C PRO A 106 -6.80 -3.92 4.49
N ALA A 107 -6.57 -2.89 5.30
CA ALA A 107 -6.87 -1.52 4.89
C ALA A 107 -5.95 -1.10 3.72
N PRO A 108 -6.40 -0.18 2.85
CA PRO A 108 -5.50 0.41 1.87
C PRO A 108 -4.32 1.08 2.58
N HIS A 109 -3.12 0.89 2.05
CA HIS A 109 -1.88 1.35 2.68
C HIS A 109 -1.62 0.79 4.10
N SER A 110 -2.13 -0.41 4.41
CA SER A 110 -1.98 -1.06 5.72
C SER A 110 -0.56 -1.12 6.27
N GLN A 111 0.44 -1.25 5.39
CA GLN A 111 1.87 -1.33 5.71
C GLN A 111 2.56 0.03 5.93
N PHE A 112 1.90 1.14 5.60
CA PHE A 112 2.45 2.50 5.68
C PHE A 112 1.72 3.34 6.73
N GLN A 113 1.47 2.74 7.89
CA GLN A 113 0.88 3.40 9.05
C GLN A 113 1.75 4.58 9.52
N LYS A 114 1.25 5.79 9.29
CA LYS A 114 1.57 6.99 10.06
C LYS A 114 0.33 7.34 10.85
N SER A 115 0.49 7.90 12.05
CA SER A 115 -0.62 8.31 12.92
C SER A 115 -1.68 9.17 12.20
N ASP A 116 -1.23 9.98 11.24
CA ASP A 116 -2.10 10.91 10.51
C ASP A 116 -2.96 10.24 9.44
N ASN A 117 -2.64 9.00 9.05
CA ASN A 117 -3.34 8.27 7.99
C ASN A 117 -4.58 7.52 8.49
N VAL A 118 -4.83 7.48 9.80
CA VAL A 118 -5.91 6.71 10.43
C VAL A 118 -7.29 7.18 9.97
N THR A 119 -7.50 8.50 9.89
CA THR A 119 -8.78 9.09 9.46
C THR A 119 -9.04 8.84 7.97
N GLU A 120 -7.99 8.93 7.14
CA GLU A 120 -8.06 8.62 5.71
C GLU A 120 -8.37 7.14 5.49
N ALA A 121 -7.66 6.24 6.18
CA ALA A 121 -7.89 4.81 6.10
C ALA A 121 -9.32 4.46 6.51
N MET A 122 -9.85 5.07 7.58
CA MET A 122 -11.24 4.87 8.01
C MET A 122 -12.24 5.32 6.93
N ALA A 123 -12.01 6.46 6.28
CA ALA A 123 -12.87 6.94 5.19
C ALA A 123 -12.81 6.00 3.97
N GLN A 124 -11.64 5.46 3.65
CA GLN A 124 -11.49 4.48 2.57
C GLN A 124 -12.20 3.16 2.90
N CYS A 125 -12.07 2.64 4.13
CA CYS A 125 -12.81 1.45 4.57
C CYS A 125 -14.32 1.64 4.38
N ARG A 126 -14.86 2.80 4.79
CA ARG A 126 -16.28 3.14 4.63
C ARG A 126 -16.69 3.19 3.17
N PHE A 127 -15.84 3.76 2.31
CA PHE A 127 -16.11 3.80 0.88
C PHE A 127 -16.16 2.38 0.26
N ILE A 128 -15.21 1.52 0.61
CA ILE A 128 -15.12 0.14 0.12
C ILE A 128 -16.36 -0.69 0.54
N CYS A 129 -16.82 -0.51 1.77
CA CYS A 129 -18.04 -1.17 2.28
C CYS A 129 -19.31 -0.34 2.05
N GLN A 130 -19.31 0.62 1.12
CA GLN A 130 -20.50 1.38 0.70
C GLN A 130 -21.27 2.09 1.85
N GLY A 131 -20.56 2.53 2.89
CA GLY A 131 -21.14 3.27 4.02
C GLY A 131 -21.61 2.41 5.19
N GLU A 132 -21.35 1.10 5.18
CA GLU A 132 -21.62 0.22 6.34
C GLU A 132 -20.81 0.64 7.59
N ASN A 133 -21.29 0.22 8.77
CA ASN A 133 -20.62 0.48 10.05
C ASN A 133 -19.30 -0.30 10.13
N VAL A 134 -18.22 0.37 9.71
CA VAL A 134 -16.85 -0.15 9.77
C VAL A 134 -16.01 0.61 10.77
N ASP A 135 -15.08 -0.10 11.39
CA ASP A 135 -14.05 0.43 12.27
C ASP A 135 -12.66 -0.03 11.82
N LEU A 136 -11.65 0.72 12.24
CA LEU A 136 -10.26 0.44 11.92
C LEU A 136 -9.60 -0.30 13.08
N TYR A 137 -8.91 -1.39 12.79
CA TYR A 137 -8.15 -2.16 13.76
C TYR A 137 -6.67 -2.16 13.39
N ILE A 138 -5.82 -2.10 14.40
CA ILE A 138 -4.36 -2.09 14.26
C ILE A 138 -3.80 -3.36 14.89
N LEU A 139 -3.08 -4.12 14.09
CA LEU A 139 -2.28 -5.24 14.55
C LEU A 139 -0.84 -4.77 14.74
N SER A 140 -0.43 -4.66 15.99
CA SER A 140 0.91 -4.20 16.37
C SER A 140 2.01 -5.12 15.84
N ASP A 141 1.83 -6.43 16.02
CA ASP A 141 2.79 -7.44 15.61
C ASP A 141 2.42 -8.00 14.23
N PRO A 142 3.20 -7.77 13.16
CA PRO A 142 2.85 -8.25 11.82
C PRO A 142 2.78 -9.77 11.70
N ASN A 143 3.46 -10.50 12.60
CA ASN A 143 3.42 -11.96 12.70
C ASN A 143 2.37 -12.46 13.71
N GLY A 144 1.66 -11.54 14.37
CA GLY A 144 0.62 -11.86 15.34
C GLY A 144 -0.67 -12.33 14.67
N GLU A 145 -1.60 -12.80 15.50
CA GLU A 145 -2.91 -13.24 15.04
C GLU A 145 -3.86 -12.07 14.83
N THR A 146 -4.79 -12.20 13.89
CA THR A 146 -5.84 -11.22 13.68
C THR A 146 -6.78 -11.09 14.89
N ALA A 147 -6.79 -12.03 15.83
CA ALA A 147 -7.59 -11.94 17.05
C ALA A 147 -7.11 -10.81 17.98
N ASP A 148 -5.80 -10.54 17.99
CA ASP A 148 -5.15 -9.57 18.89
C ASP A 148 -5.13 -8.14 18.34
N MET A 149 -5.69 -7.92 17.14
CA MET A 149 -5.78 -6.57 16.59
C MET A 149 -6.69 -5.70 17.46
N VAL A 150 -6.35 -4.42 17.61
CA VAL A 150 -7.09 -3.52 18.49
C VAL A 150 -7.80 -2.42 17.72
N SER A 151 -9.07 -2.20 18.05
CA SER A 151 -9.90 -1.13 17.50
C SER A 151 -9.31 0.23 17.85
N VAL A 152 -9.17 1.08 16.85
CA VAL A 152 -8.74 2.47 17.01
C VAL A 152 -9.77 3.28 17.79
N SER A 153 -11.07 3.03 17.57
CA SER A 153 -12.15 3.82 18.17
C SER A 153 -12.42 3.44 19.63
N SER A 154 -12.44 2.15 19.94
CA SER A 154 -12.85 1.60 21.23
C SER A 154 -11.70 1.10 22.09
N GLY A 155 -10.52 0.88 21.50
CA GLY A 155 -9.37 0.28 22.18
C GLY A 155 -9.57 -1.19 22.56
N ARG A 156 -10.63 -1.84 22.09
CA ARG A 156 -10.93 -3.25 22.37
C ARG A 156 -10.31 -4.17 21.32
N PRO A 157 -9.83 -5.37 21.72
CA PRO A 157 -9.33 -6.35 20.78
C PRO A 157 -10.47 -6.90 19.92
N TYR A 158 -10.15 -7.35 18.71
CA TYR A 158 -11.13 -7.86 17.76
C TYR A 158 -11.87 -9.09 18.27
N ILE A 159 -11.21 -9.94 19.08
CA ILE A 159 -11.84 -11.11 19.68
C ILE A 159 -12.97 -10.77 20.67
N GLU A 160 -13.00 -9.56 21.23
CA GLU A 160 -14.09 -9.09 22.10
C GLU A 160 -15.31 -8.61 21.32
N LEU A 161 -15.20 -8.48 19.99
CA LEU A 161 -16.33 -8.12 19.14
C LEU A 161 -17.32 -9.30 19.10
N PRO A 162 -18.61 -9.13 19.45
CA PRO A 162 -19.59 -10.22 19.45
C PRO A 162 -19.79 -10.87 18.07
N THR A 163 -19.45 -10.13 17.02
CA THR A 163 -19.58 -10.57 15.62
C THR A 163 -18.25 -11.03 15.02
N ALA A 164 -17.17 -11.14 15.81
CA ALA A 164 -15.85 -11.56 15.34
C ALA A 164 -15.94 -12.89 14.56
N TYR A 165 -15.33 -12.92 13.38
CA TYR A 165 -15.29 -14.08 12.47
C TYR A 165 -16.65 -14.64 11.98
N ASN A 166 -17.79 -14.01 12.29
CA ASN A 166 -19.11 -14.52 11.89
C ASN A 166 -19.26 -14.65 10.35
N TYR A 167 -18.59 -13.78 9.60
CA TYR A 167 -18.57 -13.83 8.14
C TYR A 167 -18.05 -15.15 7.53
N GLN A 168 -17.33 -15.98 8.29
CA GLN A 168 -16.79 -17.26 7.80
C GLN A 168 -17.84 -18.38 7.72
N GLY A 169 -18.90 -18.30 8.54
CA GLY A 169 -19.92 -19.36 8.66
C GLY A 169 -21.28 -19.04 8.03
N GLY A 170 -21.48 -17.81 7.54
CA GLY A 170 -22.77 -17.36 7.02
C GLY A 170 -22.97 -17.68 5.53
N SER A 171 -24.16 -18.17 5.17
CA SER A 171 -24.57 -18.37 3.77
C SER A 171 -24.80 -17.05 3.01
N ASP A 172 -25.23 -16.00 3.72
CA ASP A 172 -25.60 -14.70 3.14
C ASP A 172 -24.47 -13.66 3.21
N PHE A 173 -23.22 -14.12 3.27
CA PHE A 173 -22.07 -13.24 3.41
C PHE A 173 -21.79 -12.44 2.12
N ARG A 174 -21.85 -11.11 2.23
CA ARG A 174 -21.43 -10.19 1.16
C ARG A 174 -20.10 -9.51 1.49
N LYS A 175 -19.10 -9.73 0.65
CA LYS A 175 -17.80 -9.04 0.73
C LYS A 175 -17.96 -7.55 0.41
N CYS A 176 -17.13 -6.72 1.03
CA CYS A 176 -17.03 -5.32 0.62
C CYS A 176 -16.45 -5.20 -0.80
N ASP A 177 -16.83 -4.14 -1.53
CA ASP A 177 -16.53 -3.96 -2.94
C ASP A 177 -15.15 -3.33 -3.17
N TRP A 178 -14.11 -4.18 -3.10
CA TRP A 178 -12.75 -3.75 -3.41
C TRP A 178 -12.58 -3.41 -4.90
N ALA A 179 -13.33 -4.08 -5.79
CA ALA A 179 -13.23 -3.89 -7.22
C ALA A 179 -13.72 -2.49 -7.62
N GLY A 180 -14.85 -2.05 -7.07
CA GLY A 180 -15.37 -0.69 -7.26
C GLY A 180 -14.44 0.38 -6.73
N TYR A 181 -13.78 0.14 -5.59
CA TYR A 181 -12.75 1.06 -5.07
C TYR A 181 -11.54 1.20 -6.01
N VAL A 182 -10.98 0.08 -6.48
CA VAL A 182 -9.86 0.11 -7.43
C VAL A 182 -10.26 0.77 -8.76
N GLY A 183 -11.45 0.45 -9.26
CA GLY A 183 -12.02 1.08 -10.46
C GLY A 183 -12.08 2.60 -10.32
N LYS A 184 -12.65 3.10 -9.23
CA LYS A 184 -12.74 4.54 -8.95
C LYS A 184 -11.37 5.21 -8.83
N ILE A 185 -10.39 4.57 -8.17
CA ILE A 185 -9.03 5.11 -8.09
C ILE A 185 -8.38 5.18 -9.47
N SER A 186 -8.59 4.16 -10.30
CA SER A 186 -8.04 4.13 -11.66
C SER A 186 -8.62 5.25 -12.53
N GLU A 187 -9.92 5.51 -12.41
CA GLU A 187 -10.62 6.59 -13.10
C GLU A 187 -10.12 7.97 -12.65
N LEU A 188 -10.03 8.21 -11.34
CA LEU A 188 -9.48 9.47 -10.79
C LEU A 188 -8.04 9.69 -11.23
N ARG A 189 -7.23 8.62 -11.29
CA ARG A 189 -5.85 8.69 -11.79
C ARG A 189 -5.80 9.00 -13.29
N ALA A 190 -6.68 8.41 -14.10
CA ALA A 190 -6.79 8.68 -15.53
C ALA A 190 -7.21 10.13 -15.80
N SER A 191 -8.23 10.62 -15.08
CA SER A 191 -8.69 12.02 -15.15
C SER A 191 -7.58 13.00 -14.76
N ASN A 192 -6.84 12.72 -13.68
CA ASN A 192 -5.71 13.56 -13.25
C ASN A 192 -4.53 13.54 -14.24
N ARG A 193 -4.32 12.43 -14.96
CA ARG A 193 -3.32 12.38 -16.05
C ARG A 193 -3.73 13.27 -17.22
N GLY A 194 -5.01 13.26 -17.60
CA GLY A 194 -5.56 14.17 -18.60
C GLY A 194 -5.34 15.63 -18.21
N SER A 195 -5.76 16.03 -17.00
CA SER A 195 -5.61 17.42 -16.56
C SER A 195 -4.14 17.87 -16.46
N ARG A 196 -3.21 16.97 -16.08
CA ARG A 196 -1.77 17.26 -16.11
C ARG A 196 -1.20 17.37 -17.53
N ALA A 197 -1.67 16.56 -18.48
CA ALA A 197 -1.25 16.62 -19.87
C ALA A 197 -1.66 17.96 -20.51
N PHE A 198 -2.81 18.52 -20.13
CA PHE A 198 -3.27 19.83 -20.59
C PHE A 198 -2.73 21.02 -19.79
N LYS A 199 -1.94 20.80 -18.72
CA LYS A 199 -1.46 21.89 -17.84
C LYS A 199 -0.56 22.91 -18.54
N ASN A 200 0.14 22.50 -19.60
CA ASN A 200 1.01 23.37 -20.41
C ASN A 200 0.49 23.56 -21.85
N VAL A 201 -0.71 23.07 -22.15
CA VAL A 201 -1.33 23.28 -23.46
C VAL A 201 -2.11 24.58 -23.38
N VAL A 202 -1.57 25.64 -23.97
CA VAL A 202 -2.32 26.87 -24.22
C VAL A 202 -3.37 26.51 -25.26
N VAL A 203 -4.60 26.25 -24.82
CA VAL A 203 -5.75 26.16 -25.71
C VAL A 203 -6.04 27.61 -26.15
N PRO A 204 -5.75 28.00 -27.40
CA PRO A 204 -6.03 29.35 -27.84
C PRO A 204 -7.54 29.57 -27.73
N MET A 205 -7.93 30.60 -26.99
CA MET A 205 -9.33 30.99 -26.91
C MET A 205 -9.71 31.54 -28.29
N PRO A 206 -10.76 31.03 -28.96
CA PRO A 206 -11.21 31.61 -30.20
C PRO A 206 -11.74 33.02 -29.91
N ASP A 207 -11.02 34.04 -30.38
CA ASP A 207 -11.35 35.45 -30.17
C ASP A 207 -12.65 35.88 -30.87
N THR A 208 -13.08 35.10 -31.85
CA THR A 208 -14.32 35.35 -32.59
C THR A 208 -15.36 34.30 -32.24
N ARG A 209 -16.52 34.78 -31.79
CA ARG A 209 -17.74 33.95 -31.74
C ARG A 209 -17.94 33.41 -33.16
N PRO A 210 -17.95 32.09 -33.38
CA PRO A 210 -18.22 31.55 -34.70
C PRO A 210 -19.55 32.10 -35.17
N ALA A 211 -19.56 32.69 -36.37
CA ALA A 211 -20.76 33.24 -36.96
C ALA A 211 -21.82 32.14 -36.95
N ARG A 212 -22.97 32.41 -36.33
CA ARG A 212 -24.14 31.58 -36.51
C ARG A 212 -24.51 31.78 -37.98
N ASN A 213 -24.20 30.79 -38.82
CA ASN A 213 -24.65 30.80 -40.20
C ASN A 213 -26.19 30.81 -40.16
N GLU A 214 -26.78 31.99 -40.32
CA GLU A 214 -28.22 32.17 -40.52
C GLU A 214 -28.66 31.56 -41.86
N ASP A 215 -27.71 31.19 -42.73
CA ASP A 215 -27.98 30.50 -44.01
C ASP A 215 -28.08 28.98 -43.88
N ALA A 216 -27.75 28.41 -42.72
CA ALA A 216 -28.25 27.09 -42.38
C ALA A 216 -29.63 27.29 -41.76
N SER A 217 -30.65 27.45 -42.62
CA SER A 217 -31.96 26.92 -42.26
C SER A 217 -31.69 25.47 -41.85
N VAL A 218 -31.66 25.22 -40.55
CA VAL A 218 -31.76 23.88 -40.03
C VAL A 218 -33.18 23.49 -40.41
N SER A 219 -33.30 22.95 -41.62
CA SER A 219 -34.48 22.26 -42.06
C SER A 219 -34.75 21.24 -40.98
N THR A 220 -35.82 21.46 -40.21
CA THR A 220 -36.34 20.52 -39.21
C THR A 220 -36.79 19.21 -39.87
N THR A 221 -36.68 19.08 -41.18
CA THR A 221 -36.84 17.85 -41.96
C THR A 221 -35.60 16.95 -42.00
N SER A 222 -34.46 17.33 -41.39
CA SER A 222 -33.29 16.43 -41.29
C SER A 222 -33.42 15.38 -40.19
N PHE A 223 -34.44 15.47 -39.32
CA PHE A 223 -34.97 14.29 -38.63
C PHE A 223 -35.88 13.52 -39.60
N ALA A 224 -35.32 13.07 -40.73
CA ALA A 224 -35.82 11.86 -41.31
C ALA A 224 -35.46 10.76 -40.29
N PRO A 225 -36.42 10.01 -39.72
CA PRO A 225 -36.05 8.77 -39.03
C PRO A 225 -35.14 8.00 -39.98
N LEU A 226 -34.01 7.49 -39.49
CA LEU A 226 -33.18 6.61 -40.31
C LEU A 226 -34.11 5.53 -40.83
N THR A 227 -34.46 5.60 -42.11
CA THR A 227 -35.18 4.51 -42.76
C THR A 227 -34.31 3.29 -42.59
N ASP A 228 -34.91 2.21 -42.11
CA ASP A 228 -34.27 0.94 -41.78
C ASP A 228 -33.25 0.55 -42.87
N ARG A 229 -31.99 0.90 -42.63
CA ARG A 229 -30.90 0.59 -43.57
C ARG A 229 -30.37 -0.76 -43.11
N ASN A 230 -30.44 -1.76 -43.98
CA ASN A 230 -29.77 -3.04 -43.77
C ASN A 230 -28.25 -2.84 -43.70
N VAL A 231 -27.74 -2.50 -42.53
CA VAL A 231 -26.31 -2.44 -42.24
C VAL A 231 -25.86 -3.86 -41.93
N ARG A 232 -25.00 -4.42 -42.78
CA ARG A 232 -24.29 -5.66 -42.47
C ARG A 232 -23.23 -5.35 -41.42
N VAL A 233 -23.54 -5.63 -40.17
CA VAL A 233 -22.55 -5.59 -39.08
C VAL A 233 -21.58 -6.75 -39.31
N VAL A 234 -20.35 -6.43 -39.73
CA VAL A 234 -19.27 -7.41 -39.88
C VAL A 234 -18.28 -7.18 -38.75
N GLY A 235 -18.44 -7.93 -37.66
CA GLY A 235 -17.57 -7.91 -36.49
C GLY A 235 -17.76 -9.18 -35.66
N PRO A 236 -16.73 -9.63 -34.92
CA PRO A 236 -16.84 -10.84 -34.12
C PRO A 236 -17.98 -10.71 -33.10
N ALA A 237 -18.90 -11.68 -33.10
CA ALA A 237 -20.14 -11.65 -32.34
C ALA A 237 -19.88 -11.71 -30.83
N PHE A 238 -20.00 -10.57 -30.14
CA PHE A 238 -19.97 -10.48 -28.68
C PHE A 238 -21.07 -9.56 -28.12
N ILE A 239 -22.27 -9.62 -28.70
CA ILE A 239 -23.45 -8.97 -28.11
C ILE A 239 -24.55 -10.03 -28.05
N PHE A 240 -24.96 -10.38 -26.84
CA PHE A 240 -26.14 -11.19 -26.59
C PHE A 240 -27.36 -10.28 -26.74
N ASP A 241 -28.13 -10.48 -27.81
CA ASP A 241 -29.45 -9.87 -27.97
C ASP A 241 -30.46 -10.89 -27.41
N GLU A 242 -30.96 -10.64 -26.20
CA GLU A 242 -32.10 -11.41 -25.69
C GLU A 242 -33.35 -10.90 -26.41
N GLY A 243 -34.01 -11.83 -27.10
CA GLY A 243 -34.92 -11.52 -28.18
C GLY A 243 -36.21 -10.80 -27.77
N GLU A 244 -36.70 -9.99 -28.70
CA GLU A 244 -38.13 -9.88 -28.96
C GLU A 244 -38.40 -10.27 -30.41
N GLY A 245 -39.18 -11.34 -30.55
CA GLY A 245 -39.53 -11.94 -31.83
C GLY A 245 -40.37 -11.00 -32.69
N HIS A 246 -39.96 -10.92 -33.96
CA HIS A 246 -40.78 -10.40 -35.03
C HIS A 246 -42.10 -11.19 -35.17
N THR A 247 -43.22 -10.51 -34.99
CA THR A 247 -44.50 -10.91 -35.61
C THR A 247 -45.05 -9.77 -36.45
N LYS A 248 -45.04 -9.97 -37.78
CA LYS A 248 -45.74 -9.13 -38.77
C LYS A 248 -47.22 -9.52 -38.85
N LEU A 249 -48.10 -8.51 -38.68
CA LEU A 249 -49.29 -8.09 -39.48
C LEU A 249 -50.31 -9.17 -39.98
N PRO A 250 -51.64 -8.88 -40.04
CA PRO A 250 -52.14 -7.77 -40.85
C PRO A 250 -53.37 -6.98 -40.36
N ILE A 251 -53.57 -5.91 -41.13
CA ILE A 251 -54.67 -4.95 -41.21
C ILE A 251 -56.02 -5.65 -41.44
N HIS A 252 -57.06 -5.20 -40.73
CA HIS A 252 -58.43 -5.17 -41.24
C HIS A 252 -59.21 -4.00 -40.65
#